data_AF-X1B9Z9-F1
#
_entry.id   AF-X1B9Z9-F1
#
_cell.length_a   1.000
_cell.length_b   1.000
_cell.length_c   1.000
_cell.angle_alpha   90.00
_cell.angle_beta   90.00
_cell.angle_gamma   90.00
#
_symmetry.space_group_name_H-M   'P 1'
#
loop_
_entity.id
_entity.type
_entity.pdbx_description
1 polymer ?
#
loop_
_entity_poly.entity_id
_entity_poly.type
_entity_poly.pdbx_seq_one_letter_code
_entity_poly.pdbx_strand_id
1 'polypeptide(L)'
;TAPAAEAETPTPVIKKESPSITAQTLALSEPAMTYVDELRANGLPIVLEVYPYNFGAAGNGVAADYLKPENYQKNMGRDYKDIIDTQTGKPLDKATYDKLVKDDPNHPVLFYNATEEDMLKGVAHPDVLIGCDCFPFTDPKTGKFVSDWDTPWGAANTHPRTVGAHAKVLRLAREKKVDLTLMQAISKMSYQYAKFLEDNGVPQMVLKGRMQVGADADITIFDPQTVTDNSSLEDGKNSLPSTGIPYVIVNGTIVVKDSKVLKGVYPGQPIRNRIME
;
A
#
# COMPACT_ATOMS: atom_id res chain seq x y z
N THR A 1 66.65 -5.29 -2.48
CA THR A 1 65.45 -5.24 -1.63
C THR A 1 64.27 -4.91 -2.51
N ALA A 2 63.59 -5.93 -3.03
CA ALA A 2 62.37 -5.75 -3.81
C ALA A 2 61.18 -5.62 -2.84
N PRO A 3 60.31 -4.61 -2.99
CA PRO A 3 59.14 -4.48 -2.13
C PRO A 3 58.10 -5.56 -2.46
N ALA A 4 57.45 -6.06 -1.42
CA ALA A 4 56.36 -7.01 -1.50
C ALA A 4 55.16 -6.41 -2.22
N ALA A 5 54.50 -7.21 -3.06
CA ALA A 5 53.24 -6.85 -3.69
C ALA A 5 52.14 -6.78 -2.62
N GLU A 6 51.57 -5.59 -2.41
CA GLU A 6 50.29 -5.44 -1.72
C GLU A 6 49.18 -5.94 -2.65
N ALA A 7 48.44 -6.95 -2.19
CA ALA A 7 47.24 -7.40 -2.85
C ALA A 7 46.15 -6.33 -2.69
N GLU A 8 45.68 -5.74 -3.78
CA GLU A 8 44.46 -4.95 -3.79
C GLU A 8 43.29 -5.84 -3.37
N THR A 9 42.75 -5.58 -2.18
CA THR A 9 41.45 -6.11 -1.78
C THR A 9 40.39 -5.40 -2.63
N PRO A 10 39.56 -6.13 -3.40
CA PRO A 10 38.54 -5.50 -4.21
C PRO A 10 37.53 -4.84 -3.26
N THR A 11 37.38 -3.52 -3.39
CA THR A 11 36.35 -2.77 -2.68
C THR A 11 35.00 -3.26 -3.22
N PRO A 12 34.11 -3.81 -2.37
CA PRO A 12 32.83 -4.29 -2.85
C PRO A 12 32.00 -3.07 -3.30
N VAL A 13 31.74 -3.00 -4.60
CA VAL A 13 30.73 -2.09 -5.16
C VAL A 13 29.37 -2.63 -4.70
N ILE A 14 28.87 -2.12 -3.58
CA ILE A 14 27.48 -2.36 -3.17
C ILE A 14 26.62 -1.54 -4.13
N LYS A 15 26.08 -2.21 -5.15
CA LYS A 15 24.93 -1.67 -5.89
C LYS A 15 23.81 -1.49 -4.88
N LYS A 16 23.45 -0.23 -4.63
CA LYS A 16 22.35 0.17 -3.76
C LYS A 16 21.02 -0.11 -4.47
N GLU A 17 20.71 -1.39 -4.68
CA GLU A 17 19.35 -1.82 -4.99
C GLU A 17 18.63 -1.92 -3.65
N SER A 18 17.82 -0.92 -3.30
CA SER A 18 16.87 -1.05 -2.20
C SER A 18 15.88 -2.15 -2.57
N PRO A 19 15.86 -3.32 -1.89
CA PRO A 19 14.82 -4.30 -2.12
C PRO A 19 13.58 -3.78 -1.39
N SER A 20 12.75 -2.98 -2.08
CA SER A 20 11.38 -2.75 -1.62
C SER A 20 10.59 -4.02 -1.94
N ILE A 21 10.47 -4.90 -0.96
CA ILE A 21 9.58 -6.04 -1.04
C ILE A 21 8.18 -5.52 -0.70
N THR A 22 7.38 -5.29 -1.74
CA THR A 22 5.97 -4.90 -1.61
C THR A 22 5.11 -6.13 -1.30
N ALA A 23 3.81 -5.94 -1.07
CA ALA A 23 2.77 -6.95 -0.74
C ALA A 23 2.64 -8.17 -1.68
N GLN A 24 3.62 -8.41 -2.56
CA GLN A 24 3.63 -9.42 -3.61
C GLN A 24 4.79 -10.41 -3.42
N THR A 25 5.15 -10.72 -2.18
CA THR A 25 5.84 -11.99 -1.91
C THR A 25 4.90 -13.18 -2.06
N LEU A 26 3.59 -12.93 -2.20
CA LEU A 26 2.58 -13.92 -2.59
C LEU A 26 2.59 -15.09 -1.59
N ALA A 27 2.76 -16.31 -2.06
CA ALA A 27 2.93 -17.51 -1.24
C ALA A 27 4.21 -17.52 -0.37
N LEU A 28 5.16 -16.60 -0.60
CA LEU A 28 6.42 -16.48 0.12
C LEU A 28 6.39 -15.35 1.18
N SER A 29 5.20 -14.90 1.57
CA SER A 29 5.04 -13.78 2.52
C SER A 29 5.79 -14.03 3.84
N GLU A 30 5.60 -15.19 4.46
CA GLU A 30 6.31 -15.54 5.70
C GLU A 30 7.84 -15.63 5.51
N PRO A 31 8.38 -16.46 4.59
CA PRO A 31 9.82 -16.52 4.36
C PRO A 31 10.45 -15.16 4.07
N ALA A 32 9.77 -14.30 3.31
CA ALA A 32 10.28 -12.97 3.00
C ALA A 32 10.30 -12.05 4.22
N MET A 33 9.28 -12.10 5.08
CA MET A 33 9.29 -11.37 6.35
C MET A 33 10.46 -11.84 7.23
N THR A 34 10.62 -13.15 7.42
CA THR A 34 11.75 -13.71 8.19
C THR A 34 13.10 -13.27 7.63
N TYR A 35 13.27 -13.34 6.32
CA TYR A 35 14.50 -12.88 5.68
C TYR A 35 14.78 -11.40 5.94
N VAL A 36 13.76 -10.54 5.81
CA VAL A 36 13.93 -9.10 6.08
C VAL A 36 14.19 -8.81 7.56
N ASP A 37 13.62 -9.58 8.48
CA ASP A 37 13.93 -9.48 9.91
C ASP A 37 15.40 -9.75 10.18
N GLU A 38 15.96 -10.79 9.56
CA GLU A 38 17.39 -11.11 9.66
C GLU A 38 18.25 -9.97 9.09
N LEU A 39 17.87 -9.39 7.95
CA LEU A 39 18.59 -8.23 7.39
C LEU A 39 18.55 -7.02 8.34
N ARG A 40 17.42 -6.74 8.97
CA ARG A 40 17.27 -5.64 9.95
C ARG A 40 18.06 -5.90 11.21
N ALA A 41 18.08 -7.14 11.70
CA ALA A 41 18.91 -7.55 12.84
C ALA A 41 20.41 -7.38 12.55
N ASN A 42 20.82 -7.47 11.27
CA ASN A 42 22.17 -7.19 10.81
C ASN A 42 22.43 -5.70 10.47
N GLY A 43 21.51 -4.80 10.85
CA GLY A 43 21.68 -3.35 10.74
C GLY A 43 21.32 -2.76 9.38
N LEU A 44 20.70 -3.53 8.46
CA LEU A 44 20.25 -2.99 7.19
C LEU A 44 18.95 -2.18 7.37
N PRO A 45 18.89 -0.94 6.85
CA PRO A 45 17.71 -0.10 6.95
C PRO A 45 16.69 -0.46 5.87
N ILE A 46 15.97 -1.56 6.09
CA ILE A 46 14.91 -2.05 5.22
C ILE A 46 13.59 -2.07 6.00
N VAL A 47 12.49 -1.79 5.31
CA VAL A 47 11.13 -1.95 5.83
C VAL A 47 10.28 -2.65 4.77
N LEU A 48 9.30 -3.40 5.23
CA LEU A 48 8.25 -3.98 4.39
C LEU A 48 6.99 -3.12 4.48
N GLU A 49 6.18 -3.15 3.44
CA GLU A 49 4.86 -2.51 3.42
C GLU A 49 3.81 -3.46 2.87
N VAL A 50 2.62 -3.46 3.48
CA VAL A 50 1.45 -4.22 3.03
C VAL A 50 0.18 -3.36 3.02
N TYR A 51 -0.74 -3.66 2.11
CA TYR A 51 -2.12 -3.17 2.17
C TYR A 51 -3.06 -4.30 2.64
N PRO A 52 -4.15 -4.01 3.39
CA PRO A 52 -4.97 -5.04 4.04
C PRO A 52 -5.99 -5.71 3.10
N TYR A 53 -5.54 -6.12 1.91
CA TYR A 53 -6.36 -6.80 0.89
C TYR A 53 -5.55 -7.93 0.26
N ASN A 54 -6.20 -9.05 -0.04
CA ASN A 54 -5.59 -10.25 -0.61
C ASN A 54 -5.63 -10.29 -2.15
N PHE A 55 -5.94 -9.16 -2.77
CA PHE A 55 -5.91 -8.94 -4.20
C PHE A 55 -5.25 -7.59 -4.49
N GLY A 56 -4.66 -7.47 -5.67
CA GLY A 56 -4.06 -6.24 -6.20
C GLY A 56 -4.77 -5.76 -7.47
N ALA A 57 -4.22 -4.70 -8.07
CA ALA A 57 -4.63 -4.18 -9.37
C ALA A 57 -3.44 -4.12 -10.33
N ALA A 58 -3.62 -4.61 -11.55
CA ALA A 58 -2.66 -4.51 -12.63
C ALA A 58 -3.07 -3.39 -13.60
N GLY A 59 -2.72 -2.15 -13.26
CA GLY A 59 -3.06 -0.98 -14.09
C GLY A 59 -2.29 -0.85 -15.38
N ASN A 60 -1.17 -1.56 -15.49
CA ASN A 60 -0.38 -1.71 -16.70
C ASN A 60 -0.90 -2.84 -17.62
N GLY A 61 -1.95 -3.56 -17.20
CA GLY A 61 -2.69 -4.46 -18.07
C GLY A 61 -2.66 -5.94 -17.72
N VAL A 62 -3.63 -6.67 -18.26
CA VAL A 62 -3.78 -8.13 -18.18
C VAL A 62 -2.55 -8.91 -18.69
N ALA A 63 -1.74 -8.29 -19.56
CA ALA A 63 -0.54 -8.90 -20.14
C ALA A 63 0.72 -8.82 -19.25
N ALA A 64 0.60 -8.30 -18.02
CA ALA A 64 1.73 -8.23 -17.09
C ALA A 64 2.39 -9.60 -16.86
N ASP A 65 3.72 -9.64 -16.79
CA ASP A 65 4.48 -10.90 -16.75
C ASP A 65 4.07 -11.84 -15.61
N TYR A 66 3.72 -11.29 -14.44
CA TYR A 66 3.29 -12.06 -13.27
C TYR A 66 1.86 -12.63 -13.40
N LEU A 67 1.05 -12.17 -14.36
CA LEU A 67 -0.29 -12.68 -14.67
C LEU A 67 -0.28 -13.75 -15.78
N LYS A 68 0.86 -13.96 -16.45
CA LYS A 68 0.98 -15.03 -17.44
C LYS A 68 0.75 -16.39 -16.77
N PRO A 69 -0.02 -17.31 -17.37
CA PRO A 69 -0.37 -18.60 -16.75
C PRO A 69 0.83 -19.38 -16.20
N GLU A 70 1.94 -19.42 -16.95
CA GLU A 70 3.19 -20.09 -16.55
C GLU A 70 3.83 -19.52 -15.28
N ASN A 71 3.50 -18.29 -14.92
CA ASN A 71 3.95 -17.61 -13.70
C ASN A 71 2.84 -17.59 -12.65
N TYR A 72 1.65 -17.09 -12.97
CA TYR A 72 0.55 -16.89 -12.04
C TYR A 72 0.06 -18.21 -11.44
N GLN A 73 -0.17 -19.22 -12.28
CA GLN A 73 -0.65 -20.53 -11.81
C GLN A 73 0.43 -21.26 -11.02
N LYS A 74 1.66 -21.25 -11.55
CA LYS A 74 2.79 -21.94 -10.94
C LYS A 74 3.22 -21.32 -9.61
N ASN A 75 3.36 -20.00 -9.55
CA ASN A 75 3.95 -19.31 -8.41
C ASN A 75 2.91 -18.91 -7.35
N MET A 76 1.65 -18.72 -7.74
CA MET A 76 0.58 -18.29 -6.81
C MET A 76 -0.51 -19.33 -6.57
N GLY A 77 -0.54 -20.43 -7.33
CA GLY A 77 -1.62 -21.42 -7.25
C GLY A 77 -2.99 -20.83 -7.62
N ARG A 78 -3.00 -19.81 -8.49
CA ARG A 78 -4.19 -19.08 -8.95
C ARG A 78 -4.51 -19.43 -10.39
N ASP A 79 -5.71 -19.12 -10.86
CA ASP A 79 -6.12 -19.41 -12.24
C ASP A 79 -6.82 -18.19 -12.87
N TYR A 80 -7.24 -18.27 -14.13
CA TYR A 80 -7.89 -17.16 -14.84
C TYR A 80 -9.08 -16.57 -14.06
N LYS A 81 -9.83 -17.42 -13.33
CA LYS A 81 -10.96 -17.01 -12.48
C LYS A 81 -10.57 -16.11 -11.29
N ASP A 82 -9.29 -16.08 -10.94
CA ASP A 82 -8.75 -15.22 -9.88
C ASP A 82 -8.35 -13.83 -10.43
N ILE A 83 -8.48 -13.62 -11.74
CA ILE A 83 -8.32 -12.33 -12.41
C ILE A 83 -9.72 -11.76 -12.68
N ILE A 84 -9.98 -10.54 -12.21
CA ILE A 84 -11.28 -9.86 -12.35
C ILE A 84 -11.13 -8.70 -13.34
N ASP A 85 -11.97 -8.70 -14.36
CA ASP A 85 -12.11 -7.58 -15.29
C ASP A 85 -12.66 -6.35 -14.55
N THR A 86 -11.97 -5.22 -14.63
CA THR A 86 -12.36 -3.99 -13.92
C THR A 86 -13.54 -3.25 -14.56
N GLN A 87 -13.86 -3.52 -15.82
CA GLN A 87 -15.03 -2.96 -16.51
C GLN A 87 -16.28 -3.79 -16.25
N THR A 88 -16.17 -5.12 -16.22
CA THR A 88 -17.33 -6.00 -16.06
C THR A 88 -17.54 -6.51 -14.64
N GLY A 89 -16.53 -6.39 -13.77
CA GLY A 89 -16.54 -6.94 -12.40
C GLY A 89 -16.53 -8.46 -12.34
N LYS A 90 -16.31 -9.14 -13.48
CA LYS A 90 -16.42 -10.60 -13.59
C LYS A 90 -15.04 -11.27 -13.63
N PRO A 91 -14.93 -12.48 -13.06
CA PRO A 91 -13.79 -13.35 -13.29
C PRO A 91 -13.55 -13.61 -14.78
N LEU A 92 -12.28 -13.68 -15.17
CA LEU A 92 -11.89 -14.15 -16.49
C LEU A 92 -11.95 -15.68 -16.56
N ASP A 93 -12.06 -16.17 -17.79
CA ASP A 93 -11.72 -17.53 -18.18
C ASP A 93 -10.55 -17.48 -19.17
N LYS A 94 -10.06 -18.64 -19.62
CA LYS A 94 -8.96 -18.69 -20.57
C LYS A 94 -9.27 -17.93 -21.87
N ALA A 95 -10.49 -18.05 -22.39
CA ALA A 95 -10.85 -17.47 -23.68
C ALA A 95 -10.92 -15.94 -23.62
N THR A 96 -11.49 -15.41 -22.55
CA THR A 96 -11.58 -13.97 -22.27
C THR A 96 -10.22 -13.38 -21.92
N TYR A 97 -9.38 -14.09 -21.15
CA TYR A 97 -7.98 -13.71 -20.91
C TYR A 97 -7.19 -13.63 -22.22
N ASP A 98 -7.18 -14.69 -23.03
CA ASP A 98 -6.43 -14.74 -24.29
C ASP A 98 -6.88 -13.63 -25.24
N LYS A 99 -8.20 -13.35 -25.27
CA LYS A 99 -8.76 -12.26 -26.07
C LYS A 99 -8.28 -10.90 -25.58
N LEU A 100 -8.35 -10.62 -24.27
CA LEU A 100 -7.90 -9.33 -23.73
C LEU A 100 -6.40 -9.15 -23.95
N VAL A 101 -5.57 -10.16 -23.69
CA VAL A 101 -4.11 -10.09 -23.94
C VAL A 101 -3.81 -9.76 -25.41
N LYS A 102 -4.60 -10.27 -26.35
CA LYS A 102 -4.41 -10.01 -27.78
C LYS A 102 -4.93 -8.64 -28.21
N ASP A 103 -6.16 -8.30 -27.81
CA ASP A 103 -6.91 -7.17 -28.35
C ASP A 103 -6.67 -5.87 -27.55
N ASP A 104 -6.45 -5.98 -26.24
CA ASP A 104 -6.23 -4.87 -25.30
C ASP A 104 -5.25 -5.30 -24.17
N PRO A 105 -3.95 -5.49 -24.46
CA PRO A 105 -2.99 -6.01 -23.48
C PRO A 105 -2.82 -5.12 -22.24
N ASN A 106 -3.17 -3.83 -22.36
CA ASN A 106 -3.11 -2.85 -21.28
C ASN A 106 -4.43 -2.78 -20.48
N HIS A 107 -5.38 -3.69 -20.74
CA HIS A 107 -6.67 -3.72 -20.06
C HIS A 107 -6.50 -3.89 -18.54
N PRO A 108 -6.98 -2.94 -17.72
CA PRO A 108 -6.79 -3.02 -16.27
C PRO A 108 -7.60 -4.16 -15.67
N VAL A 109 -6.95 -4.97 -14.84
CA VAL A 109 -7.57 -6.10 -14.12
C VAL A 109 -7.26 -6.03 -12.63
N LEU A 110 -8.12 -6.58 -11.80
CA LEU A 110 -7.79 -6.97 -10.43
C LEU A 110 -7.34 -8.42 -10.44
N PHE A 111 -6.54 -8.83 -9.46
CA PHE A 111 -6.07 -10.21 -9.37
C PHE A 111 -5.82 -10.60 -7.92
N TYR A 112 -6.26 -11.80 -7.52
CA TYR A 112 -5.92 -12.33 -6.20
C TYR A 112 -4.44 -12.70 -6.15
N ASN A 113 -3.72 -12.15 -5.18
CA ASN A 113 -2.26 -12.29 -5.09
C ASN A 113 -1.82 -12.92 -3.76
N ALA A 114 -2.72 -13.01 -2.79
CA ALA A 114 -2.45 -13.63 -1.49
C ALA A 114 -3.67 -14.41 -0.98
N THR A 115 -3.48 -15.22 0.06
CA THR A 115 -4.60 -15.69 0.87
C THR A 115 -4.99 -14.61 1.89
N GLU A 116 -6.18 -14.70 2.47
CA GLU A 116 -6.54 -13.80 3.58
C GLU A 116 -5.65 -14.05 4.80
N GLU A 117 -5.31 -15.30 5.06
CA GLU A 117 -4.41 -15.70 6.16
C GLU A 117 -3.03 -15.04 6.03
N ASP A 118 -2.39 -15.15 4.86
CA ASP A 118 -1.05 -14.58 4.63
C ASP A 118 -1.07 -13.05 4.69
N MET A 119 -2.13 -12.43 4.16
CA MET A 119 -2.33 -10.98 4.27
C MET A 119 -2.43 -10.56 5.73
N LEU A 120 -3.20 -11.27 6.56
CA LEU A 120 -3.34 -10.97 7.98
C LEU A 120 -2.03 -11.17 8.76
N LYS A 121 -1.21 -12.17 8.39
CA LYS A 121 0.14 -12.34 8.97
C LYS A 121 1.03 -11.14 8.66
N GLY A 122 1.01 -10.65 7.42
CA GLY A 122 1.72 -9.42 7.04
C GLY A 122 1.24 -8.20 7.83
N VAL A 123 -0.07 -8.04 8.00
CA VAL A 123 -0.65 -6.95 8.80
C VAL A 123 -0.27 -7.06 10.29
N ALA A 124 -0.22 -8.27 10.85
CA ALA A 124 0.14 -8.54 12.24
C ALA A 124 1.62 -8.28 12.54
N HIS A 125 2.50 -8.57 11.57
CA HIS A 125 3.94 -8.54 11.77
C HIS A 125 4.41 -7.15 12.27
N PRO A 126 5.09 -7.02 13.42
CA PRO A 126 5.29 -5.73 14.10
C PRO A 126 5.96 -4.65 13.24
N ASP A 127 6.80 -5.05 12.30
CA ASP A 127 7.63 -4.15 11.50
C ASP A 127 7.28 -4.09 10.01
N VAL A 128 6.14 -4.66 9.61
CA VAL A 128 5.58 -4.47 8.26
C VAL A 128 4.64 -3.27 8.28
N LEU A 129 4.97 -2.19 7.59
CA LEU A 129 4.20 -0.95 7.62
C LEU A 129 2.91 -1.09 6.80
N ILE A 130 1.94 -0.21 7.06
CA ILE A 130 0.65 -0.23 6.37
C ILE A 130 0.61 0.87 5.32
N GLY A 131 0.55 0.46 4.05
CA GLY A 131 0.33 1.34 2.91
C GLY A 131 -1.01 1.08 2.24
N CYS A 132 -1.43 1.99 1.36
CA CYS A 132 -2.60 1.75 0.52
C CYS A 132 -2.24 1.18 -0.84
N ASP A 133 -1.05 1.47 -1.41
CA ASP A 133 -0.78 1.23 -2.85
C ASP A 133 -1.94 1.76 -3.73
N CYS A 134 -2.35 3.00 -3.41
CA CYS A 134 -3.59 3.60 -3.90
C CYS A 134 -3.64 3.61 -5.44
N PHE A 135 -4.81 3.28 -5.98
CA PHE A 135 -5.05 3.18 -7.41
C PHE A 135 -5.85 4.39 -7.93
N PRO A 136 -5.62 4.88 -9.16
CA PRO A 136 -6.39 5.97 -9.72
C PRO A 136 -7.90 5.72 -9.71
N PHE A 137 -8.68 6.79 -9.66
CA PHE A 137 -10.12 6.74 -9.86
C PHE A 137 -10.43 6.80 -11.35
N THR A 138 -11.29 5.91 -11.85
CA THR A 138 -11.70 5.85 -13.24
C THR A 138 -13.21 5.85 -13.38
N ASP A 139 -13.71 6.41 -14.48
CA ASP A 139 -15.11 6.33 -14.83
C ASP A 139 -15.41 4.90 -15.31
N PRO A 140 -16.38 4.19 -14.71
CA PRO A 140 -16.64 2.78 -15.00
C PRO A 140 -17.12 2.53 -16.44
N LYS A 141 -17.64 3.54 -17.14
CA LYS A 141 -18.17 3.41 -18.50
C LYS A 141 -17.12 3.70 -19.57
N THR A 142 -16.21 4.63 -19.28
CA THR A 142 -15.24 5.14 -20.26
C THR A 142 -13.81 4.72 -19.96
N GLY A 143 -13.51 4.24 -18.75
CA GLY A 143 -12.17 3.89 -18.28
C GLY A 143 -11.25 5.10 -18.06
N LYS A 144 -11.73 6.34 -18.29
CA LYS A 144 -10.92 7.56 -18.15
C LYS A 144 -10.72 7.93 -16.68
N PHE A 145 -9.60 8.57 -16.37
CA PHE A 145 -9.36 9.09 -15.03
C PHE A 145 -10.42 10.12 -14.62
N VAL A 146 -10.83 10.02 -13.35
CA VAL A 146 -11.76 10.95 -12.70
C VAL A 146 -10.96 11.81 -11.73
N SER A 147 -11.02 13.12 -11.94
CA SER A 147 -10.36 14.11 -11.10
C SER A 147 -11.29 15.21 -10.59
N ASP A 148 -12.57 15.17 -10.98
CA ASP A 148 -13.55 16.16 -10.52
C ASP A 148 -13.86 15.91 -9.04
N TRP A 149 -13.70 16.97 -8.23
CA TRP A 149 -13.96 16.94 -6.80
C TRP A 149 -15.42 16.61 -6.48
N ASP A 150 -16.35 17.02 -7.34
CA ASP A 150 -17.79 16.84 -7.12
C ASP A 150 -18.32 15.49 -7.61
N THR A 151 -17.42 14.57 -8.00
CA THR A 151 -17.78 13.19 -8.31
C THR A 151 -18.45 12.54 -7.10
N PRO A 152 -19.68 12.02 -7.22
CA PRO A 152 -20.34 11.34 -6.12
C PRO A 152 -19.57 10.09 -5.65
N TRP A 153 -19.57 9.84 -4.35
CA TRP A 153 -19.03 8.58 -3.81
C TRP A 153 -19.71 7.37 -4.44
N GLY A 154 -18.93 6.36 -4.81
CA GLY A 154 -19.43 5.18 -5.51
C GLY A 154 -19.61 5.35 -7.03
N ALA A 155 -19.49 6.56 -7.57
CA ALA A 155 -19.65 6.79 -9.02
C ALA A 155 -18.39 6.49 -9.84
N ALA A 156 -17.22 6.41 -9.20
CA ALA A 156 -15.95 6.05 -9.83
C ALA A 156 -15.46 4.67 -9.37
N ASN A 157 -14.76 3.97 -10.26
CA ASN A 157 -14.03 2.75 -9.94
C ASN A 157 -12.63 3.08 -9.41
N THR A 158 -12.18 2.31 -8.43
CA THR A 158 -10.79 2.26 -7.93
C THR A 158 -10.60 0.91 -7.24
N HIS A 159 -9.39 0.58 -6.81
CA HIS A 159 -9.21 -0.54 -5.90
C HIS A 159 -9.68 -0.13 -4.48
N PRO A 160 -10.46 -0.95 -3.74
CA PRO A 160 -10.97 -0.60 -2.40
C PRO A 160 -9.92 -0.09 -1.41
N ARG A 161 -8.71 -0.69 -1.45
CA ARG A 161 -7.53 -0.21 -0.71
C ARG A 161 -7.24 1.28 -0.81
N THR A 162 -7.57 1.94 -1.92
CA THR A 162 -7.39 3.39 -2.11
C THR A 162 -8.11 4.22 -1.05
N VAL A 163 -9.32 3.82 -0.66
CA VAL A 163 -10.19 4.60 0.23
C VAL A 163 -10.43 3.94 1.59
N GLY A 164 -10.12 2.64 1.70
CA GLY A 164 -10.44 1.81 2.86
C GLY A 164 -9.24 1.32 3.68
N ALA A 165 -8.00 1.31 3.15
CA ALA A 165 -6.88 0.57 3.77
C ALA A 165 -6.67 0.89 5.26
N HIS A 166 -6.47 2.16 5.60
CA HIS A 166 -6.18 2.57 6.98
C HIS A 166 -7.35 2.26 7.94
N ALA A 167 -8.58 2.55 7.53
CA ALA A 167 -9.76 2.27 8.35
C ALA A 167 -10.01 0.77 8.52
N LYS A 168 -9.70 -0.04 7.50
CA LYS A 168 -9.75 -1.50 7.57
C LYS A 168 -8.79 -2.04 8.62
N VAL A 169 -7.54 -1.56 8.67
CA VAL A 169 -6.59 -2.00 9.71
C VAL A 169 -7.08 -1.62 11.11
N LEU A 170 -7.59 -0.40 11.31
CA LEU A 170 -8.17 0.01 12.59
C LEU A 170 -9.36 -0.88 12.99
N ARG A 171 -10.25 -1.20 12.04
CA ARG A 171 -11.35 -2.14 12.25
C ARG A 171 -10.85 -3.54 12.61
N LEU A 172 -9.88 -4.09 11.88
CA LEU A 172 -9.33 -5.43 12.13
C LEU A 172 -8.70 -5.54 13.53
N ALA A 173 -7.97 -4.50 13.96
CA ALA A 173 -7.43 -4.40 15.32
C ALA A 173 -8.55 -4.33 16.38
N ARG A 174 -9.59 -3.53 16.16
CA ARG A 174 -10.77 -3.45 17.05
C ARG A 174 -11.49 -4.80 17.18
N GLU A 175 -11.72 -5.46 16.05
CA GLU A 175 -12.47 -6.73 15.96
C GLU A 175 -11.64 -7.95 16.40
N LYS A 176 -10.36 -7.76 16.73
CA LYS A 176 -9.42 -8.83 17.12
C LYS A 176 -9.33 -9.94 16.07
N LYS A 177 -9.42 -9.56 14.79
CA LYS A 177 -9.26 -10.47 13.64
C LYS A 177 -7.80 -10.70 13.26
N VAL A 178 -6.92 -9.90 13.83
CA VAL A 178 -5.47 -9.94 13.64
C VAL A 178 -4.82 -9.71 14.99
N ASP A 179 -3.65 -10.31 15.23
CA ASP A 179 -2.86 -10.06 16.43
C ASP A 179 -2.16 -8.70 16.31
N LEU A 180 -2.95 -7.63 16.49
CA LEU A 180 -2.52 -6.25 16.36
C LEU A 180 -3.30 -5.38 17.34
N THR A 181 -2.59 -4.73 18.25
CA THR A 181 -3.18 -3.71 19.13
C THR A 181 -3.49 -2.43 18.34
N LEU A 182 -4.44 -1.63 18.85
CA LEU A 182 -4.75 -0.33 18.26
C LEU A 182 -3.50 0.58 18.17
N MET A 183 -2.64 0.56 19.18
CA MET A 183 -1.42 1.38 19.18
C MET A 183 -0.38 0.89 18.17
N GLN A 184 -0.25 -0.42 17.97
CA GLN A 184 0.58 -0.95 16.88
C GLN A 184 0.01 -0.53 15.52
N ALA A 185 -1.30 -0.68 15.30
CA ALA A 185 -1.94 -0.22 14.08
C ALA A 185 -1.66 1.26 13.79
N ILE A 186 -1.85 2.14 14.78
CA ILE A 186 -1.55 3.57 14.67
C ILE A 186 -0.06 3.79 14.34
N SER A 187 0.86 3.15 15.07
CA SER A 187 2.31 3.30 14.88
C SER A 187 2.76 2.92 13.46
N LYS A 188 2.22 1.81 12.92
CA LYS A 188 2.50 1.30 11.57
C LYS A 188 2.00 2.20 10.43
N MET A 189 1.11 3.14 10.73
CA MET A 189 0.54 4.13 9.80
C MET A 189 1.04 5.56 10.08
N SER A 190 1.94 5.74 11.06
CA SER A 190 2.42 7.07 11.47
C SER A 190 3.90 7.04 11.89
N TYR A 191 4.18 6.68 13.14
CA TYR A 191 5.50 6.78 13.75
C TYR A 191 6.55 5.93 13.05
N GLN A 192 6.25 4.69 12.65
CA GLN A 192 7.24 3.82 12.02
C GLN A 192 7.74 4.36 10.68
N TYR A 193 6.86 4.94 9.85
CA TYR A 193 7.29 5.65 8.64
C TYR A 193 8.18 6.84 8.97
N ALA A 194 7.77 7.66 9.93
CA ALA A 194 8.51 8.85 10.31
C ALA A 194 9.88 8.52 10.87
N LYS A 195 9.97 7.53 11.76
CA LYS A 195 11.21 7.05 12.32
C LYS A 195 12.12 6.43 11.27
N PHE A 196 11.59 5.57 10.39
CA PHE A 196 12.39 4.98 9.32
C PHE A 196 13.02 6.05 8.43
N LEU A 197 12.25 7.04 7.98
CA LEU A 197 12.76 8.10 7.12
C LEU A 197 13.71 9.06 7.86
N GLU A 198 13.43 9.37 9.13
CA GLU A 198 14.32 10.13 10.02
C GLU A 198 15.70 9.45 10.12
N ASP A 199 15.71 8.16 10.47
CA ASP A 199 16.93 7.35 10.61
C ASP A 199 17.69 7.22 9.28
N ASN A 200 16.99 7.38 8.14
CA ASN A 200 17.53 7.23 6.78
C ASN A 200 17.73 8.55 6.03
N GLY A 201 17.97 9.63 6.78
CA GLY A 201 18.49 10.87 6.21
C GLY A 201 17.43 11.82 5.70
N VAL A 202 16.20 11.76 6.22
CA VAL A 202 15.15 12.77 5.98
C VAL A 202 14.88 13.55 7.27
N PRO A 203 15.64 14.62 7.58
CA PRO A 203 15.58 15.29 8.89
C PRO A 203 14.22 15.87 9.23
N GLN A 204 13.41 16.24 8.24
CA GLN A 204 12.05 16.77 8.47
C GLN A 204 11.13 15.76 9.17
N MET A 205 11.42 14.45 9.07
CA MET A 205 10.57 13.41 9.65
C MET A 205 10.69 13.29 11.17
N VAL A 206 11.68 13.95 11.80
CA VAL A 206 11.80 14.04 13.27
C VAL A 206 10.58 14.72 13.90
N LEU A 207 9.91 15.62 13.17
CA LEU A 207 8.73 16.34 13.64
C LEU A 207 7.42 15.67 13.22
N LYS A 208 7.46 14.48 12.59
CA LYS A 208 6.27 13.82 12.04
C LYS A 208 5.95 12.47 12.68
N GLY A 209 4.71 12.03 12.49
CA GLY A 209 4.23 10.70 12.91
C GLY A 209 4.14 10.50 14.43
N ARG A 210 4.20 11.57 15.24
CA ARG A 210 4.23 11.50 16.71
C ARG A 210 3.45 12.65 17.35
N MET A 211 2.77 12.37 18.46
CA MET A 211 2.01 13.38 19.23
C MET A 211 2.89 13.97 20.34
N GLN A 212 3.63 15.04 20.02
CA GLN A 212 4.58 15.68 20.94
C GLN A 212 4.56 17.21 20.78
N VAL A 213 4.89 17.93 21.85
CA VAL A 213 5.04 19.40 21.79
C VAL A 213 6.19 19.74 20.83
N GLY A 214 5.92 20.62 19.87
CA GLY A 214 6.89 21.04 18.84
C GLY A 214 6.87 20.18 17.57
N ALA A 215 6.18 19.05 17.54
CA ALA A 215 5.95 18.27 16.32
C ALA A 215 4.91 18.96 15.41
N ASP A 216 4.93 18.62 14.11
CA ASP A 216 3.94 19.10 13.16
C ASP A 216 2.55 18.57 13.53
N ALA A 217 1.55 19.45 13.49
CA ALA A 217 0.16 19.10 13.82
C ALA A 217 -0.54 18.37 12.65
N ASP A 218 -0.03 17.19 12.32
CA ASP A 218 -0.63 16.20 11.42
C ASP A 218 -1.41 15.18 12.26
N ILE A 219 -2.72 15.40 12.42
CA ILE A 219 -3.55 14.72 13.42
C ILE A 219 -4.81 14.17 12.76
N THR A 220 -5.08 12.89 13.00
CA THR A 220 -6.37 12.25 12.66
C THR A 220 -7.14 11.96 13.92
N ILE A 221 -8.37 12.48 14.02
CA ILE A 221 -9.32 12.18 15.08
C ILE A 221 -10.30 11.16 14.53
N PHE A 222 -10.41 10.01 15.18
CA PHE A 222 -11.31 8.93 14.79
C PHE A 222 -11.97 8.29 16.01
N ASP A 223 -13.14 7.69 15.82
CA ASP A 223 -13.82 6.90 16.84
C ASP A 223 -13.32 5.44 16.77
N PRO A 224 -12.60 4.96 17.79
CA PRO A 224 -12.06 3.60 17.80
C PRO A 224 -13.14 2.52 17.85
N GLN A 225 -14.38 2.84 18.23
CA GLN A 225 -15.50 1.90 18.25
C GLN A 225 -16.18 1.78 16.87
N THR A 226 -16.21 2.85 16.07
CA THR A 226 -17.01 2.88 14.83
C THR A 226 -16.19 2.99 13.55
N VAL A 227 -14.88 3.26 13.60
CA VAL A 227 -14.05 3.40 12.40
C VAL A 227 -14.13 2.15 11.51
N THR A 228 -14.41 2.32 10.22
CA THR A 228 -14.53 1.19 9.28
C THR A 228 -14.30 1.64 7.84
N ASP A 229 -13.73 0.74 7.04
CA ASP A 229 -13.80 0.78 5.59
C ASP A 229 -15.22 0.43 5.11
N ASN A 230 -15.69 1.13 4.09
CA ASN A 230 -16.99 0.87 3.45
C ASN A 230 -16.83 0.32 2.02
N SER A 231 -15.62 0.39 1.48
CA SER A 231 -15.31 -0.05 0.12
C SER A 231 -15.17 -1.57 0.03
N SER A 232 -15.85 -2.17 -0.93
CA SER A 232 -15.71 -3.60 -1.30
C SER A 232 -15.46 -3.71 -2.80
N LEU A 233 -15.36 -4.93 -3.35
CA LEU A 233 -15.28 -5.20 -4.79
C LEU A 233 -16.63 -5.07 -5.52
N GLU A 234 -17.71 -4.84 -4.78
CA GLU A 234 -19.05 -4.76 -5.37
C GLU A 234 -19.20 -3.48 -6.20
N ASP A 235 -19.86 -3.61 -7.35
CA ASP A 235 -20.17 -2.50 -8.24
C ASP A 235 -20.80 -1.33 -7.46
N GLY A 236 -20.23 -0.13 -7.64
CA GLY A 236 -20.67 1.09 -6.95
C GLY A 236 -20.21 1.20 -5.49
N LYS A 237 -19.51 0.22 -4.93
CA LYS A 237 -18.95 0.27 -3.57
C LYS A 237 -17.44 0.51 -3.53
N ASN A 238 -16.72 0.30 -4.63
CA ASN A 238 -15.25 0.35 -4.69
C ASN A 238 -14.63 1.67 -4.21
N SER A 239 -15.33 2.80 -4.37
CA SER A 239 -14.87 4.15 -4.00
C SER A 239 -15.59 4.74 -2.79
N LEU A 240 -16.34 3.94 -2.02
CA LEU A 240 -17.02 4.45 -0.82
C LEU A 240 -16.00 4.82 0.26
N PRO A 241 -16.04 6.06 0.79
CA PRO A 241 -15.08 6.51 1.78
C PRO A 241 -15.28 5.80 3.12
N SER A 242 -14.21 5.74 3.90
CA SER A 242 -14.26 5.25 5.27
C SER A 242 -15.11 6.15 6.18
N THR A 243 -15.67 5.58 7.24
CA THR A 243 -16.46 6.30 8.27
C THR A 243 -15.80 6.25 9.64
N GLY A 244 -16.25 7.10 10.56
CA GLY A 244 -15.70 7.18 11.93
C GLY A 244 -14.46 8.07 12.05
N ILE A 245 -14.18 8.91 11.05
CA ILE A 245 -13.06 9.86 11.03
C ILE A 245 -13.63 11.29 10.89
N PRO A 246 -14.03 11.94 12.00
CA PRO A 246 -14.67 13.26 11.94
C PRO A 246 -13.72 14.40 11.60
N TYR A 247 -12.44 14.31 12.00
CA TYR A 247 -11.47 15.39 11.78
C TYR A 247 -10.11 14.87 11.32
N VAL A 248 -9.53 15.58 10.35
CA VAL A 248 -8.15 15.42 9.92
C VAL A 248 -7.53 16.81 9.84
N ILE A 249 -6.37 16.97 10.45
CA ILE A 249 -5.60 18.20 10.50
C ILE A 249 -4.24 17.92 9.85
N VAL A 250 -3.80 18.82 8.98
CA VAL A 250 -2.50 18.76 8.31
C VAL A 250 -1.79 20.08 8.55
N ASN A 251 -0.59 20.05 9.13
CA ASN A 251 0.17 21.22 9.55
C ASN A 251 -0.68 22.24 10.35
N GLY A 252 -1.53 21.75 11.26
CA GLY A 252 -2.41 22.59 12.10
C GLY A 252 -3.66 23.13 11.40
N THR A 253 -3.86 22.83 10.11
CA THR A 253 -5.03 23.25 9.33
C THR A 253 -6.00 22.08 9.17
N ILE A 254 -7.27 22.28 9.54
CA ILE A 254 -8.32 21.27 9.37
C ILE A 254 -8.58 21.06 7.87
N VAL A 255 -8.46 19.82 7.39
CA VAL A 255 -8.75 19.40 6.00
C VAL A 255 -10.00 18.51 5.90
N VAL A 256 -10.37 17.84 6.99
CA VAL A 256 -11.65 17.14 7.14
C VAL A 256 -12.33 17.66 8.39
N LYS A 257 -13.60 18.05 8.27
CA LYS A 257 -14.43 18.54 9.38
C LYS A 257 -15.80 17.88 9.35
N ASP A 258 -16.24 17.36 10.49
CA ASP A 258 -17.53 16.66 10.63
C ASP A 258 -17.71 15.57 9.55
N SER A 259 -16.64 14.80 9.31
CA SER A 259 -16.54 13.76 8.28
C SER A 259 -16.74 14.24 6.84
N LYS A 260 -16.49 15.53 6.56
CA LYS A 260 -16.51 16.10 5.21
C LYS A 260 -15.15 16.68 4.85
N VAL A 261 -14.63 16.33 3.68
CA VAL A 261 -13.39 16.92 3.14
C VAL A 261 -13.67 18.36 2.74
N LEU A 262 -12.80 19.28 3.15
CA LEU A 262 -12.92 20.71 2.85
C LEU A 262 -12.29 21.03 1.49
N LYS A 263 -13.08 21.65 0.60
CA LYS A 263 -12.62 22.12 -0.72
C LYS A 263 -11.62 23.26 -0.58
N GLY A 264 -10.59 23.27 -1.44
CA GLY A 264 -9.66 24.40 -1.51
C GLY A 264 -8.66 24.50 -0.35
N VAL A 265 -8.60 23.51 0.53
CA VAL A 265 -7.72 23.51 1.71
C VAL A 265 -6.58 22.52 1.52
N TYR A 266 -5.41 23.02 1.09
CA TYR A 266 -4.24 22.21 0.74
C TYR A 266 -2.99 22.64 1.51
N PRO A 267 -2.95 22.47 2.85
CA PRO A 267 -1.86 22.95 3.71
C PRO A 267 -0.59 22.08 3.66
N GLY A 268 -0.62 20.99 2.87
CA GLY A 268 0.47 20.04 2.76
C GLY A 268 1.77 20.71 2.32
N GLN A 269 2.87 20.29 2.93
CA GLN A 269 4.21 20.76 2.60
C GLN A 269 5.05 19.58 2.09
N PRO A 270 5.92 19.80 1.09
CA PRO A 270 6.79 18.75 0.60
C PRO A 270 7.79 18.32 1.68
N ILE A 271 7.96 17.02 1.82
CA ILE A 271 9.10 16.43 2.54
C ILE A 271 10.22 16.23 1.54
N ARG A 272 11.36 16.86 1.80
CA ARG A 272 12.50 16.96 0.91
C ARG A 272 13.70 16.26 1.54
N ASN A 273 14.43 15.55 0.69
CA ASN A 273 15.78 15.12 1.01
C ASN A 273 16.77 15.94 0.18
N ARG A 274 18.04 15.98 0.62
CA ARG A 274 19.12 16.56 -0.19
C ARG A 274 19.24 15.77 -1.49
N ILE A 275 19.36 16.49 -2.60
CA ILE A 275 19.77 15.92 -3.86
C ILE A 275 21.25 15.58 -3.67
N MET A 276 21.62 14.31 -3.81
CA MET A 276 23.04 13.94 -3.86
C MET A 276 23.55 14.31 -5.26
N GLU A 277 24.50 15.23 -5.32
CA GLU A 277 25.28 15.56 -6.53
C GLU A 277 26.37 14.52 -6.78
#